data_AF-A0A947LUN9-F1
#
_entry.id   AF-A0A947LUN9-F1
#
_cell.length_a   1.000
_cell.length_b   1.000
_cell.length_c   1.000
_cell.angle_alpha   90.00
_cell.angle_beta   90.00
_cell.angle_gamma   90.00
#
_symmetry.space_group_name_H-M   'P 1'
#
loop_
_entity.id
_entity.type
_entity.pdbx_description
1 polymer ?
#
loop_
_entity_poly.entity_id
_entity_poly.type
_entity_poly.pdbx_seq_one_letter_code
_entity_poly.pdbx_strand_id
1 'polypeptide(L)'
;MELRHRALQVLCLADPEQKTAAALDLQAQAATLSIAPDAPVAPTDLSALPGRPARPELLRHNEVARRSPATALGRAILVHAIAHIEFNAI
;
A
#
# COMPACT_ATOMS: atom_id res chain seq x y z
N MET A 1 -15.17 2.15 -14.52
CA MET A 1 -14.21 1.10 -14.12
C MET A 1 -14.66 0.49 -12.81
N GLU A 2 -14.62 -0.84 -12.73
CA GLU A 2 -15.02 -1.66 -11.57
C GLU A 2 -13.93 -1.67 -10.47
N LEU A 3 -14.25 -2.23 -9.29
CA LEU A 3 -13.43 -2.15 -8.09
C LEU A 3 -11.99 -2.69 -8.26
N ARG A 4 -11.81 -3.88 -8.87
CA ARG A 4 -10.48 -4.51 -8.99
C ARG A 4 -9.56 -3.75 -9.96
N HIS A 5 -10.08 -3.24 -11.06
CA HIS A 5 -9.34 -2.37 -11.98
C HIS A 5 -8.87 -1.10 -11.29
N ARG A 6 -9.73 -0.47 -10.48
CA ARG A 6 -9.33 0.71 -9.69
C ARG A 6 -8.30 0.35 -8.62
N ALA A 7 -8.48 -0.78 -7.93
CA ALA A 7 -7.51 -1.27 -6.95
C ALA A 7 -6.13 -1.51 -7.56
N LEU A 8 -6.07 -2.10 -8.77
CA LEU A 8 -4.81 -2.26 -9.50
C LEU A 8 -4.17 -0.91 -9.85
N GLN A 9 -4.96 0.09 -10.26
CA GLN A 9 -4.44 1.43 -10.52
C GLN A 9 -3.84 2.08 -9.28
N VAL A 10 -4.53 1.96 -8.13
CA VAL A 10 -4.02 2.44 -6.84
C VAL A 10 -2.72 1.71 -6.47
N LEU A 11 -2.70 0.38 -6.61
CA LEU A 11 -1.52 -0.45 -6.32
C LEU A 11 -0.29 -0.03 -7.13
N CYS A 12 -0.49 0.40 -8.39
CA CYS A 12 0.56 0.86 -9.30
C CYS A 12 1.13 2.26 -8.97
N LEU A 13 0.50 3.05 -8.08
CA LEU A 13 1.00 4.38 -7.75
C LEU A 13 2.37 4.29 -7.08
N ALA A 14 3.34 5.06 -7.58
CA ALA A 14 4.70 5.08 -7.04
C ALA A 14 4.87 6.07 -5.89
N ASP A 15 4.05 7.12 -5.85
CA ASP A 15 4.05 8.12 -4.79
C ASP A 15 3.22 7.63 -3.58
N PRO A 16 3.79 7.53 -2.38
CA PRO A 16 3.10 6.97 -1.22
C PRO A 16 1.92 7.80 -0.72
N GLU A 17 2.00 9.12 -0.81
CA GLU A 17 0.93 10.02 -0.38
C GLU A 17 -0.26 9.92 -1.34
N GLN A 18 0.00 9.94 -2.65
CA GLN A 18 -1.01 9.73 -3.67
C GLN A 18 -1.64 8.35 -3.55
N LYS A 19 -0.83 7.30 -3.32
CA LYS A 19 -1.33 5.93 -3.12
C LYS A 19 -2.27 5.86 -1.93
N THR A 20 -1.86 6.41 -0.79
CA THR A 20 -2.67 6.41 0.44
C THR A 20 -3.97 7.18 0.24
N ALA A 21 -3.92 8.37 -0.35
CA ALA A 21 -5.11 9.17 -0.64
C ALA A 21 -6.07 8.42 -1.58
N ALA A 22 -5.56 7.81 -2.64
CA ALA A 22 -6.37 7.05 -3.59
C ALA A 22 -6.93 5.75 -3.00
N ALA A 23 -6.20 5.08 -2.10
CA ALA A 23 -6.69 3.91 -1.38
C ALA A 23 -7.85 4.25 -0.44
N LEU A 24 -7.75 5.37 0.29
CA LEU A 24 -8.83 5.86 1.15
C LEU A 24 -10.06 6.28 0.34
N ASP A 25 -9.87 6.99 -0.77
CA ASP A 25 -10.94 7.37 -1.68
C ASP A 25 -11.64 6.15 -2.30
N LEU A 26 -10.86 5.15 -2.73
CA LEU A 26 -11.39 3.88 -3.23
C LEU A 26 -12.21 3.15 -2.17
N GLN A 27 -11.73 3.11 -0.92
CA GLN A 27 -12.45 2.49 0.19
C GLN A 27 -13.77 3.20 0.48
N ALA A 28 -13.81 4.54 0.42
CA ALA A 28 -15.03 5.32 0.59
C ALA A 28 -16.06 5.05 -0.51
N GLN A 29 -15.60 4.81 -1.74
CA GLN A 29 -16.46 4.52 -2.89
C GLN A 29 -16.76 3.03 -3.07
N ALA A 30 -16.10 2.13 -2.34
CA ALA A 30 -16.10 0.69 -2.62
C ALA A 30 -17.52 0.08 -2.65
N ALA A 31 -18.41 0.53 -1.78
CA ALA A 31 -19.81 0.08 -1.74
C ALA A 31 -20.63 0.44 -2.99
N THR A 32 -20.17 1.43 -3.77
CA THR A 32 -20.83 1.90 -5.00
C THR A 32 -20.24 1.30 -6.27
N LEU A 33 -19.11 0.59 -6.15
CA LEU A 33 -18.39 0.00 -7.27
C LEU A 33 -18.76 -1.48 -7.38
N SER A 34 -19.12 -1.91 -8.59
CA SER A 34 -19.27 -3.33 -8.86
C SER A 34 -17.92 -4.04 -8.83
N ILE A 35 -17.95 -5.32 -8.48
CA ILE A 35 -16.83 -6.24 -8.68
C ILE A 35 -17.19 -7.05 -9.94
N ALA A 36 -16.43 -6.89 -11.02
CA ALA A 36 -16.64 -7.70 -12.22
C ALA A 36 -16.41 -9.20 -11.92
N PRO A 37 -16.99 -10.15 -12.68
CA PRO A 37 -16.70 -11.57 -12.50
C PRO A 37 -15.25 -11.90 -12.89
N ASP A 38 -14.74 -11.26 -13.95
CA ASP A 38 -13.39 -11.50 -14.48
C ASP A 38 -12.35 -10.57 -13.85
N ALA A 39 -11.17 -11.13 -13.57
CA ALA A 39 -10.06 -10.37 -13.02
C ALA A 39 -9.52 -9.36 -14.05
N PRO A 40 -9.01 -8.20 -13.59
CA PRO A 40 -8.29 -7.29 -14.47
C PRO A 40 -7.05 -7.99 -15.04
N VAL A 41 -6.66 -7.58 -16.25
CA VAL A 41 -5.41 -8.06 -16.87
C VAL A 41 -4.24 -7.63 -15.97
N ALA A 42 -3.44 -8.61 -15.53
CA ALA A 42 -2.24 -8.33 -14.75
C ALA A 42 -1.22 -7.55 -15.60
N PRO A 43 -0.45 -6.62 -15.00
CA PRO A 43 0.65 -5.98 -15.70
C PRO A 43 1.66 -7.01 -16.21
N THR A 44 2.24 -6.74 -17.40
CA THR A 44 3.24 -7.62 -18.01
C THR A 44 4.49 -7.75 -17.15
N ASP A 45 4.83 -6.71 -16.40
CA ASP A 45 5.93 -6.71 -15.45
C ASP A 45 5.39 -6.77 -14.01
N LEU A 46 5.40 -7.97 -13.43
CA LEU A 46 5.00 -8.18 -12.03
C LEU A 46 5.96 -7.51 -11.03
N SER A 47 7.20 -7.19 -11.45
CA SER A 47 8.16 -6.48 -10.59
C SER A 47 7.83 -4.99 -10.43
N ALA A 48 6.93 -4.47 -11.28
CA ALA A 48 6.37 -3.13 -11.17
C ALA A 48 5.23 -3.03 -10.14
N LEU A 49 4.80 -4.16 -9.56
CA LEU A 49 3.78 -4.22 -8.52
C LEU A 49 4.38 -4.58 -7.15
N PRO A 50 4.05 -3.83 -6.09
CA PRO A 50 3.33 -2.56 -6.13
C PRO A 50 4.22 -1.42 -6.64
N GLY A 51 3.58 -0.34 -7.09
CA GLY A 51 4.28 0.89 -7.43
C GLY A 51 5.14 1.35 -6.25
N ARG A 52 6.41 1.67 -6.52
CA ARG A 52 7.39 2.10 -5.53
C ARG A 52 8.15 3.31 -6.05
N PRO A 53 8.59 4.23 -5.17
CA PRO A 53 9.48 5.32 -5.58
C PRO A 53 10.73 4.77 -6.27
N ALA A 54 11.24 5.49 -7.27
CA ALA A 54 12.42 5.09 -8.03
C ALA A 54 13.68 4.92 -7.15
N ARG A 55 13.75 5.68 -6.05
CA ARG A 55 14.81 5.57 -5.04
C ARG A 55 14.16 5.66 -3.65
N PRO A 56 13.97 4.54 -2.94
CA PRO A 56 13.59 4.60 -1.54
C PRO A 56 14.70 5.29 -0.74
N GLU A 57 14.31 6.15 0.20
CA GLU A 57 15.25 6.75 1.14
C GLU A 57 15.79 5.65 2.06
N LEU A 58 17.11 5.53 2.14
CA LEU A 58 17.76 4.56 3.02
C LEU A 58 18.03 5.25 4.36
N LEU A 59 17.18 4.97 5.34
CA LEU A 59 17.38 5.43 6.71
C LEU A 59 18.25 4.44 7.48
N ARG A 60 19.14 4.96 8.33
CA ARG A 60 19.86 4.15 9.30
C ARG A 60 18.88 3.64 10.36
N HIS A 61 19.19 2.49 10.96
CA HIS A 61 18.33 1.86 11.97
C HIS A 61 18.02 2.75 13.19
N ASN A 62 18.85 3.79 13.45
CA ASN A 62 18.66 4.75 14.54
C ASN A 62 17.89 6.01 14.11
N GLU A 63 17.70 6.24 12.81
CA GLU A 63 16.91 7.34 12.24
C GLU A 63 15.42 6.97 12.15
N VAL A 64 15.11 5.66 12.13
CA VAL A 64 13.74 5.17 12.24
C VAL A 64 13.19 5.44 13.65
N ALA A 65 12.01 6.05 13.72
CA ALA A 65 11.35 6.36 14.99
C ALA A 65 11.21 5.11 15.87
N ARG A 66 11.73 5.17 17.11
CA ARG A 66 11.56 4.09 18.09
C ARG A 66 10.11 4.02 18.55
N ARG A 67 9.47 2.86 18.41
CA ARG A 67 8.07 2.64 18.82
C ARG A 67 8.08 1.65 19.99
N SER A 68 7.49 2.02 21.12
CA SER A 68 7.42 1.14 22.30
C SER A 68 6.37 0.04 22.09
N PRO A 69 6.67 -1.25 22.33
CA PRO A 69 5.70 -2.34 22.28
C PRO A 69 4.81 -2.45 23.53
N ALA A 70 4.89 -1.49 24.46
CA ALA A 70 4.15 -1.53 25.71
C ALA A 70 2.62 -1.45 25.53
N THR A 71 2.13 -0.89 24.41
CA THR A 71 0.70 -0.77 24.12
C THR A 71 0.28 -1.70 22.98
N ALA A 72 -1.02 -2.00 22.86
CA ALA A 72 -1.55 -2.77 21.74
C ALA A 72 -1.25 -2.10 20.40
N LEU A 73 -1.41 -0.77 20.31
CA LEU A 73 -1.04 0.02 19.14
C LEU A 73 0.46 -0.08 18.83
N GLY A 74 1.30 0.03 19.86
CA GLY A 74 2.75 -0.11 19.73
C GLY A 74 3.19 -1.47 19.21
N ARG A 75 2.54 -2.56 19.65
CA ARG A 75 2.78 -3.91 19.12
C ARG A 75 2.34 -4.07 17.66
N ALA A 76 1.17 -3.55 17.29
CA ALA A 76 0.69 -3.62 15.91
C ALA A 76 1.66 -2.91 14.95
N ILE A 77 2.15 -1.74 15.36
CA ILE A 77 3.18 -1.00 14.63
C ILE A 77 4.49 -1.79 14.55
N LEU A 78 4.95 -2.38 15.64
CA LEU A 78 6.20 -3.14 15.66
C LEU A 78 6.12 -4.36 14.73
N VAL A 79 5.00 -5.10 14.75
CA VAL A 79 4.75 -6.22 13.84
C VAL A 79 4.76 -5.75 12.39
N HIS A 80 4.11 -4.63 12.08
CA HIS A 80 4.13 -4.03 10.74
C HIS A 80 5.54 -3.64 10.29
N ALA A 81 6.35 -3.05 11.18
CA ALA A 81 7.72 -2.66 10.90
C ALA A 81 8.65 -3.88 10.69
N ILE A 82 8.54 -4.92 11.54
CA ILE A 82 9.31 -6.17 11.38
C ILE A 82 8.92 -6.91 10.09
N ALA A 83 7.64 -6.85 9.70
CA ALA A 83 7.17 -7.39 8.44
C ALA A 83 7.68 -6.62 7.20
N HIS A 84 8.29 -5.43 7.39
CA HIS A 84 8.88 -4.56 6.37
C HIS A 84 8.08 -4.53 5.07
N ILE A 85 6.90 -3.90 5.12
CA ILE A 85 6.06 -3.70 3.95
C ILE A 85 5.82 -2.21 3.73
N GLU A 86 6.87 -1.42 3.57
CA GLU A 86 6.76 0.05 3.61
C GLU A 86 6.04 0.65 2.39
N PHE A 87 5.97 -0.06 1.26
CA PHE A 87 5.14 0.31 0.10
C PHE A 87 4.16 -0.77 -0.36
N ASN A 88 4.37 -2.03 0.03
CA ASN A 88 3.49 -3.14 -0.39
C ASN A 88 2.28 -3.38 0.52
N ALA A 89 2.18 -2.68 1.67
CA ALA A 89 1.05 -2.83 2.60
C ALA A 89 0.02 -1.71 2.48
N ILE A 90 0.22 -0.79 1.54
CA ILE A 90 -0.78 0.21 1.14
C ILE A 90 -1.62 -0.37 0.02
#